data_AF-A0AA43H0Q0-F1
#
_entry.id   AF-A0AA43H0Q0-F1
#
_cell.length_a   1.000
_cell.length_b   1.000
_cell.length_c   1.000
_cell.angle_alpha   90.00
_cell.angle_beta   90.00
_cell.angle_gamma   90.00
#
_symmetry.space_group_name_H-M   'P 1'
#
loop_
_entity.id
_entity.type
_entity.pdbx_description
1 polymer ?
#
loop_
_entity_poly.entity_id
_entity_poly.type
_entity_poly.pdbx_seq_one_letter_code
_entity_poly.pdbx_strand_id
1 'polypeptide(L)'
;MQVKKIINFLVCLLFSVLLIATPAWAINVLSGDQVELKTTSNLGVPLHRISSTSVVGRAADGTIAEVVGTANNNNWVEIKLPDGEERWIIEKYISRVISSEPTQSQQEELPSASQDKSEKTAIFPGLSGEALKSQLAAEYQVKNSLNYDLARDYMYSQLDNDHGIVRGIYSDYAVQVNPNSSSPRRDAFQGGINAEHSWPQSKGATGIAKSDLHSLFPARAKINSLRSSLPLTDIDDRQTNLWIIKDQEFRSIPSVSIDAYSESVASAFEPREEVKGNLARALFYFYTMYESQADASFFRQQKQTLCKWNSLDPLDAQEIKRSHAIALKQGNENPFVLDSTLVDRTYCNQ
;
A
#
# COMPACT_ATOMS: atom_id res chain seq x y z
N MET A 1 -54.82 12.59 -54.12
CA MET A 1 -54.91 11.17 -54.53
C MET A 1 -53.51 10.58 -54.43
N GLN A 2 -53.37 9.46 -53.74
CA GLN A 2 -52.13 8.77 -53.33
C GLN A 2 -51.08 8.60 -54.44
N VAL A 3 -49.77 8.65 -54.11
CA VAL A 3 -48.82 7.52 -54.28
C VAL A 3 -47.66 7.66 -53.27
N LYS A 4 -47.47 6.61 -52.46
CA LYS A 4 -46.39 6.38 -51.50
C LYS A 4 -45.04 6.14 -52.20
N LYS A 5 -43.93 6.66 -51.65
CA LYS A 5 -42.60 6.05 -51.79
C LYS A 5 -41.97 5.84 -50.42
N ILE A 6 -41.72 4.56 -50.15
CA ILE A 6 -41.08 3.99 -48.97
C ILE A 6 -39.57 4.15 -49.17
N ILE A 7 -38.87 4.74 -48.19
CA ILE A 7 -37.42 4.62 -48.06
C ILE A 7 -37.15 4.19 -46.62
N ASN A 8 -36.72 2.92 -46.49
CA ASN A 8 -36.16 2.36 -45.27
C ASN A 8 -34.85 3.09 -44.95
N PHE A 9 -34.77 3.71 -43.77
CA PHE A 9 -33.48 4.08 -43.18
C PHE A 9 -33.18 3.09 -42.07
N LEU A 10 -32.14 2.28 -42.33
CA LEU A 10 -31.57 1.28 -41.45
C LEU A 10 -30.98 1.99 -40.22
N VAL A 11 -31.57 1.77 -39.04
CA VAL A 11 -30.99 2.18 -37.76
C VAL A 11 -29.95 1.12 -37.38
N CYS A 12 -28.67 1.38 -37.68
CA CYS A 12 -27.57 0.64 -37.08
C CYS A 12 -27.40 1.09 -35.62
N LEU A 13 -28.02 0.36 -34.69
CA LEU A 13 -27.68 0.38 -33.27
C LEU A 13 -26.27 -0.20 -33.10
N LEU A 14 -25.28 0.67 -32.99
CA LEU A 14 -23.97 0.32 -32.42
C LEU A 14 -24.19 -0.02 -30.94
N PHE A 15 -24.28 -1.31 -30.63
CA PHE A 15 -24.09 -1.81 -29.27
C PHE A 15 -22.64 -1.50 -28.87
N SER A 16 -22.41 -0.36 -28.22
CA SER A 16 -21.21 -0.17 -27.41
C SER A 16 -21.32 -1.11 -26.22
N VAL A 17 -20.69 -2.27 -26.33
CA VAL A 17 -20.36 -3.11 -25.17
C VAL A 17 -19.38 -2.30 -24.33
N LEU A 18 -19.94 -1.53 -23.39
CA LEU A 18 -19.21 -0.98 -22.28
C LEU A 18 -18.76 -2.19 -21.46
N LEU A 19 -17.51 -2.64 -21.68
CA LEU A 19 -16.83 -3.49 -20.69
C LEU A 19 -16.74 -2.64 -19.42
N ILE A 20 -17.74 -2.79 -18.56
CA ILE A 20 -17.62 -2.41 -17.16
C ILE A 20 -16.57 -3.37 -16.63
N ALA A 21 -15.33 -2.89 -16.52
CA ALA A 21 -14.34 -3.56 -15.70
C ALA A 21 -14.93 -3.64 -14.30
N THR A 22 -15.41 -4.82 -13.92
CA THR A 22 -15.83 -5.08 -12.55
C THR A 22 -14.62 -4.84 -11.66
N PRO A 23 -14.71 -3.96 -10.66
CA PRO A 23 -13.60 -3.70 -9.77
C PRO A 23 -13.16 -4.99 -9.11
N ALA A 24 -11.85 -5.13 -8.91
CA ALA A 24 -11.25 -6.18 -8.11
C ALA A 24 -12.03 -6.33 -6.79
N TRP A 25 -12.28 -7.57 -6.41
CA TRP A 25 -13.17 -7.98 -5.36
C TRP A 25 -12.75 -7.35 -4.03
N ALA A 26 -13.44 -6.32 -3.57
CA ALA A 26 -13.48 -6.03 -2.14
C ALA A 26 -14.28 -7.17 -1.50
N ILE A 27 -13.71 -7.85 -0.51
CA ILE A 27 -14.44 -8.89 0.20
C ILE A 27 -15.50 -8.16 1.04
N ASN A 28 -16.76 -8.22 0.62
CA ASN A 28 -17.84 -7.66 1.43
C ASN A 28 -18.05 -8.55 2.65
N VAL A 29 -17.58 -8.10 3.81
CA VAL A 29 -17.72 -8.78 5.09
C VAL A 29 -18.90 -8.15 5.86
N LEU A 30 -19.83 -8.97 6.34
CA LEU A 30 -21.00 -8.57 7.12
C LEU A 30 -20.92 -9.13 8.56
N SER A 31 -21.57 -8.44 9.50
CA SER A 31 -21.74 -8.95 10.86
C SER A 31 -22.47 -10.30 10.83
N GLY A 32 -21.92 -11.31 11.52
CA GLY A 32 -22.37 -12.69 11.54
C GLY A 32 -21.63 -13.61 10.56
N ASP A 33 -20.84 -13.09 9.63
CA ASP A 33 -20.02 -13.91 8.73
C ASP A 33 -18.92 -14.65 9.51
N GLN A 34 -18.59 -15.88 9.11
CA GLN A 34 -17.32 -16.48 9.51
C GLN A 34 -16.23 -16.10 8.50
N VAL A 35 -15.03 -15.82 8.97
CA VAL A 35 -13.89 -15.44 8.14
C VAL A 35 -12.66 -16.26 8.50
N GLU A 36 -11.87 -16.62 7.48
CA GLU A 36 -10.56 -17.24 7.69
C GLU A 36 -9.46 -16.19 7.66
N LEU A 37 -8.74 -16.09 8.76
CA LEU A 37 -7.62 -15.18 8.94
C LEU A 37 -6.36 -15.76 8.30
N LYS A 38 -5.61 -14.92 7.59
CA LYS A 38 -4.37 -15.33 6.94
C LYS A 38 -3.27 -14.31 7.09
N THR A 39 -2.06 -14.82 7.32
CA THR A 39 -0.82 -14.03 7.32
C THR A 39 0.27 -14.74 6.54
N THR A 40 1.15 -13.97 5.92
CA THR A 40 2.38 -14.50 5.31
C THR A 40 3.54 -14.56 6.31
N SER A 41 3.35 -14.04 7.52
CA SER A 41 4.35 -14.07 8.59
C SER A 41 4.16 -15.28 9.50
N ASN A 42 5.24 -15.83 10.01
CA ASN A 42 5.21 -16.88 11.04
C ASN A 42 4.72 -16.39 12.42
N LEU A 43 4.44 -15.09 12.58
CA LEU A 43 4.03 -14.49 13.84
C LEU A 43 2.51 -14.53 14.07
N GLY A 44 1.71 -14.76 13.03
CA GLY A 44 0.24 -14.71 13.13
C GLY A 44 -0.35 -13.32 12.82
N VAL A 45 -1.67 -13.29 12.73
CA VAL A 45 -2.48 -12.09 12.43
C VAL A 45 -2.53 -11.17 13.65
N PRO A 46 -2.07 -9.91 13.55
CA PRO A 46 -2.15 -8.95 14.64
C PRO A 46 -3.59 -8.71 15.10
N LEU A 47 -3.79 -8.76 16.42
CA LEU A 47 -5.06 -8.50 17.09
C LEU A 47 -4.99 -7.17 17.82
N HIS A 48 -6.07 -6.41 17.79
CA HIS A 48 -6.16 -5.06 18.35
C HIS A 48 -7.33 -4.96 19.34
N ARG A 49 -7.21 -4.12 20.38
CA ARG A 49 -8.29 -3.92 21.39
C ARG A 49 -9.42 -3.01 20.91
N ILE A 50 -9.10 -2.12 19.98
CA ILE A 50 -9.99 -1.15 19.37
C ILE A 50 -9.63 -1.09 17.89
N SER A 51 -10.41 -0.39 17.07
CA SER A 51 -10.12 -0.15 15.65
C SER A 51 -8.94 0.83 15.46
N SER A 52 -7.77 0.47 15.99
CA SER A 52 -6.51 1.22 15.96
C SER A 52 -5.33 0.25 15.88
N THR A 53 -4.16 0.73 15.46
CA THR A 53 -3.01 -0.12 15.13
C THR A 53 -2.28 -0.74 16.31
N SER A 54 -2.62 -0.50 17.58
CA SER A 54 -1.91 -1.18 18.71
C SER A 54 -2.19 -2.68 18.75
N VAL A 55 -1.16 -3.48 18.54
CA VAL A 55 -1.22 -4.94 18.62
C VAL A 55 -1.21 -5.38 20.09
N VAL A 56 -2.22 -6.16 20.48
CA VAL A 56 -2.36 -6.70 21.85
C VAL A 56 -2.19 -8.21 21.92
N GLY A 57 -2.03 -8.86 20.77
CA GLY A 57 -1.89 -10.29 20.62
C GLY A 57 -1.84 -10.67 19.15
N ARG A 58 -1.72 -11.96 18.87
CA ARG A 58 -1.76 -12.46 17.50
C ARG A 58 -2.60 -13.73 17.42
N ALA A 59 -3.44 -13.83 16.40
CA ALA A 59 -4.14 -15.05 16.04
C ALA A 59 -3.25 -15.91 15.13
N ALA A 60 -3.34 -17.23 15.26
CA ALA A 60 -2.60 -18.13 14.38
C ALA A 60 -3.06 -17.98 12.91
N ASP A 61 -2.17 -18.27 11.96
CA ASP A 61 -2.55 -18.39 10.56
C ASP A 61 -3.64 -19.46 10.38
N GLY A 62 -4.65 -19.19 9.55
CA GLY A 62 -5.81 -20.07 9.34
C GLY A 62 -6.87 -20.03 10.45
N THR A 63 -6.76 -19.12 11.43
CA THR A 63 -7.80 -18.97 12.47
C THR A 63 -9.14 -18.63 11.84
N ILE A 64 -10.21 -19.32 12.26
CA ILE A 64 -11.58 -18.97 11.89
C ILE A 64 -12.18 -18.09 12.99
N ALA A 65 -12.74 -16.94 12.60
CA ALA A 65 -13.36 -16.00 13.52
C ALA A 65 -14.73 -15.55 12.99
N GLU A 66 -15.63 -15.15 13.90
CA GLU A 66 -16.93 -14.57 13.53
C GLU A 66 -16.80 -13.06 13.46
N VAL A 67 -17.38 -12.42 12.44
CA VAL A 67 -17.37 -10.97 12.29
C VAL A 67 -18.45 -10.37 13.15
N VAL A 68 -18.08 -9.46 14.04
CA VAL A 68 -19.01 -8.78 14.95
C VAL A 68 -19.38 -7.40 14.40
N GLY A 69 -18.44 -6.70 13.76
CA GLY A 69 -18.67 -5.36 13.21
C GLY A 69 -17.55 -4.88 12.30
N THR A 70 -17.73 -3.72 11.68
CA THR A 70 -16.72 -3.06 10.83
C THR A 70 -16.60 -1.58 11.17
N ALA A 71 -15.43 -0.98 10.89
CA ALA A 71 -15.17 0.44 11.08
C ALA A 71 -14.27 1.02 9.98
N ASN A 72 -14.29 2.35 9.81
CA ASN A 72 -13.46 3.10 8.87
C ASN A 72 -13.53 2.57 7.42
N ASN A 73 -14.74 2.50 6.86
CA ASN A 73 -14.99 2.00 5.50
C ASN A 73 -14.47 0.57 5.26
N ASN A 74 -14.69 -0.32 6.22
CA ASN A 74 -14.29 -1.73 6.23
C ASN A 74 -12.80 -2.03 6.45
N ASN A 75 -11.91 -1.03 6.50
CA ASN A 75 -10.49 -1.26 6.80
C ASN A 75 -10.26 -2.01 8.13
N TRP A 76 -11.18 -1.86 9.08
CA TRP A 76 -11.15 -2.52 10.37
C TRP A 76 -12.35 -3.46 10.51
N VAL A 77 -12.07 -4.70 10.89
CA VAL A 77 -13.08 -5.73 11.14
C VAL A 77 -12.94 -6.18 12.59
N GLU A 78 -14.01 -6.03 13.36
CA GLU A 78 -14.11 -6.60 14.69
C GLU A 78 -14.53 -8.05 14.54
N ILE A 79 -13.72 -8.94 15.12
CA ILE A 79 -13.90 -10.37 15.05
C ILE A 79 -14.00 -10.96 16.45
N LYS A 80 -14.73 -12.06 16.59
CA LYS A 80 -14.77 -12.91 17.76
C LYS A 80 -13.99 -14.18 17.50
N LEU A 81 -12.93 -14.37 18.26
CA LEU A 81 -12.02 -15.51 18.16
C LEU A 81 -12.65 -16.78 18.77
N PRO A 82 -12.10 -17.98 18.48
CA PRO A 82 -12.61 -19.25 19.01
C PRO A 82 -12.63 -19.36 20.55
N ASP A 83 -11.78 -18.60 21.23
CA ASP A 83 -11.74 -18.50 22.70
C ASP A 83 -12.84 -17.57 23.26
N GLY A 84 -13.63 -16.93 22.39
CA GLY A 84 -14.72 -16.03 22.73
C GLY A 84 -14.31 -14.57 22.87
N GLU A 85 -13.02 -14.25 22.75
CA GLU A 85 -12.51 -12.87 22.85
C GLU A 85 -12.80 -12.07 21.57
N GLU A 86 -13.28 -10.84 21.73
CA GLU A 86 -13.50 -9.91 20.63
C GLU A 86 -12.26 -9.03 20.42
N ARG A 87 -11.79 -8.97 19.17
CA ARG A 87 -10.59 -8.23 18.77
C ARG A 87 -10.80 -7.60 17.42
N TRP A 88 -10.12 -6.49 17.20
CA TRP A 88 -10.05 -5.83 15.92
C TRP A 88 -8.89 -6.39 15.11
N ILE A 89 -9.12 -6.56 13.81
CA ILE A 89 -8.10 -6.85 12.82
C ILE A 89 -8.24 -5.86 11.67
N ILE A 90 -7.17 -5.68 10.92
CA ILE A 90 -7.24 -4.99 9.64
C ILE A 90 -7.80 -5.98 8.61
N GLU A 91 -8.75 -5.55 7.78
CA GLU A 91 -9.43 -6.38 6.76
C GLU A 91 -8.44 -7.15 5.88
N LYS A 92 -7.25 -6.60 5.64
CA LYS A 92 -6.17 -7.22 4.87
C LYS A 92 -5.78 -8.63 5.35
N TYR A 93 -6.08 -8.98 6.60
CA TYR A 93 -5.82 -10.30 7.17
C TYR A 93 -6.96 -11.30 6.94
N ILE A 94 -8.05 -10.93 6.28
CA ILE A 94 -9.14 -11.84 5.91
C ILE A 94 -8.86 -12.43 4.53
N SER A 95 -8.72 -13.75 4.46
CA SER A 95 -8.47 -14.45 3.20
C SER A 95 -9.73 -14.88 2.45
N ARG A 96 -10.81 -15.19 3.18
CA ARG A 96 -12.13 -15.50 2.63
C ARG A 96 -13.24 -15.37 3.68
N VAL A 97 -14.44 -15.09 3.21
CA VAL A 97 -15.69 -15.24 3.96
C VAL A 97 -16.21 -16.67 3.78
N ILE A 98 -16.51 -17.32 4.89
CA ILE A 98 -17.17 -18.61 5.01
C ILE A 98 -18.62 -18.29 5.32
N SER A 99 -19.45 -18.17 4.28
CA SER A 99 -20.86 -17.82 4.48
C SER A 99 -21.56 -18.90 5.28
N SER A 100 -22.40 -18.49 6.24
CA SER A 100 -23.43 -19.35 6.82
C SER A 100 -24.73 -19.15 6.05
N GLU A 101 -24.96 -19.89 4.97
CA GLU A 101 -26.32 -20.05 4.44
C GLU A 101 -26.99 -21.33 5.00
N PRO A 102 -28.32 -21.30 5.22
CA PRO A 102 -29.04 -22.40 5.84
C PRO A 102 -29.07 -23.61 4.92
N THR A 103 -28.76 -24.77 5.51
CA THR A 103 -28.80 -26.09 4.88
C THR A 103 -30.15 -26.38 4.20
N GLN A 104 -30.14 -26.63 2.89
CA GLN A 104 -30.96 -27.72 2.32
C GLN A 104 -30.14 -28.55 1.33
N SER A 105 -30.10 -29.84 1.64
CA SER A 105 -29.45 -30.94 0.94
C SER A 105 -30.11 -31.28 -0.39
N GLN A 106 -29.31 -31.62 -1.40
CA GLN A 106 -29.43 -32.88 -2.13
C GLN A 106 -28.16 -33.15 -2.97
N GLN A 107 -27.68 -34.39 -2.91
CA GLN A 107 -26.55 -34.93 -3.65
C GLN A 107 -26.93 -35.19 -5.11
N GLU A 108 -26.02 -34.88 -6.03
CA GLU A 108 -25.81 -35.61 -7.29
C GLU A 108 -24.33 -35.53 -7.69
N GLU A 109 -23.75 -36.66 -8.13
CA GLU A 109 -22.33 -36.90 -8.38
C GLU A 109 -21.80 -36.42 -9.76
N LEU A 110 -20.58 -35.84 -9.74
CA LEU A 110 -19.48 -35.80 -10.75
C LEU A 110 -19.72 -35.27 -12.20
N PRO A 111 -18.69 -34.71 -12.92
CA PRO A 111 -17.25 -34.93 -12.72
C PRO A 111 -16.32 -33.69 -12.70
N SER A 112 -15.20 -33.87 -11.98
CA SER A 112 -13.85 -33.36 -12.26
C SER A 112 -13.71 -32.26 -13.32
N ALA A 113 -13.59 -31.01 -12.86
CA ALA A 113 -12.96 -29.95 -13.63
C ALA A 113 -11.80 -29.37 -12.81
N SER A 114 -10.62 -29.37 -13.43
CA SER A 114 -9.37 -28.81 -12.91
C SER A 114 -9.57 -27.40 -12.38
N GLN A 115 -9.32 -27.22 -11.08
CA GLN A 115 -9.17 -25.89 -10.50
C GLN A 115 -7.81 -25.34 -10.98
N ASP A 116 -7.87 -24.57 -12.05
CA ASP A 116 -6.81 -23.64 -12.44
C ASP A 116 -6.72 -22.57 -11.33
N LYS A 117 -5.90 -22.84 -10.32
CA LYS A 117 -5.38 -21.79 -9.46
C LYS A 117 -4.53 -20.92 -10.36
N SER A 118 -5.04 -19.73 -10.69
CA SER A 118 -4.24 -18.61 -11.17
C SER A 118 -3.08 -18.36 -10.17
N GLU A 119 -1.98 -19.09 -10.33
CA GLU A 119 -0.71 -18.76 -9.72
C GLU A 119 -0.31 -17.43 -10.33
N LYS A 120 -0.26 -16.38 -9.51
CA LYS A 120 0.35 -15.11 -9.90
C LYS A 120 1.81 -15.42 -10.24
N THR A 121 2.13 -15.55 -11.53
CA THR A 121 3.45 -15.96 -12.00
C THR A 121 4.50 -14.99 -11.45
N ALA A 122 5.48 -15.51 -10.71
CA ALA A 122 6.57 -14.71 -10.18
C ALA A 122 7.33 -13.99 -11.32
N ILE A 123 7.73 -12.75 -11.08
CA ILE A 123 8.47 -11.94 -12.04
C ILE A 123 9.88 -12.54 -12.19
N PHE A 124 10.25 -12.89 -13.44
CA PHE A 124 11.50 -13.55 -13.81
C PHE A 124 11.84 -14.76 -12.91
N PRO A 125 11.00 -15.81 -12.84
CA PRO A 125 11.01 -16.80 -11.75
C PRO A 125 12.33 -17.59 -11.59
N GLY A 126 13.17 -17.63 -12.64
CA GLY A 126 14.47 -18.30 -12.62
C GLY A 126 15.66 -17.41 -12.22
N LEU A 127 15.46 -16.12 -11.94
CA LEU A 127 16.52 -15.19 -11.56
C LEU A 127 16.50 -14.88 -10.05
N SER A 128 17.67 -14.61 -9.49
CA SER A 128 17.86 -14.09 -8.12
C SER A 128 19.10 -13.18 -8.04
N GLY A 129 19.28 -12.51 -6.91
CA GLY A 129 20.45 -11.67 -6.62
C GLY A 129 20.70 -10.61 -7.68
N GLU A 130 21.97 -10.41 -8.03
CA GLU A 130 22.42 -9.40 -9.01
C GLU A 130 21.78 -9.58 -10.40
N ALA A 131 21.59 -10.82 -10.85
CA ALA A 131 20.98 -11.09 -12.15
C ALA A 131 19.51 -10.62 -12.20
N LEU A 132 18.76 -10.86 -11.12
CA LEU A 132 17.39 -10.38 -11.01
C LEU A 132 17.33 -8.85 -10.89
N LYS A 133 18.19 -8.23 -10.05
CA LYS A 133 18.26 -6.76 -9.94
C LYS A 133 18.55 -6.10 -11.30
N SER A 134 19.51 -6.65 -12.04
CA SER A 134 19.88 -6.14 -13.37
C SER A 134 18.70 -6.22 -14.35
N GLN A 135 17.99 -7.35 -14.35
CA GLN A 135 16.82 -7.54 -15.21
C GLN A 135 15.66 -6.61 -14.81
N LEU A 136 15.42 -6.41 -13.51
CA LEU A 136 14.40 -5.48 -13.02
C LEU A 136 14.73 -4.04 -13.43
N ALA A 137 15.98 -3.60 -13.26
CA ALA A 137 16.43 -2.27 -13.63
C ALA A 137 16.28 -2.01 -15.15
N ALA A 138 16.49 -3.03 -15.98
CA ALA A 138 16.31 -2.91 -17.43
C ALA A 138 14.84 -2.72 -17.85
N GLU A 139 13.89 -3.32 -17.12
CA GLU A 139 12.48 -3.43 -17.55
C GLU A 139 11.53 -2.43 -16.86
N TYR A 140 11.86 -2.03 -15.62
CA TYR A 140 10.96 -1.26 -14.75
C TYR A 140 11.43 0.17 -14.45
N GLN A 141 12.44 0.67 -15.16
CA GLN A 141 12.81 2.09 -15.12
C GLN A 141 11.72 2.99 -15.72
N VAL A 142 11.72 4.26 -15.30
CA VAL A 142 10.84 5.31 -15.81
C VAL A 142 10.93 5.44 -17.32
N LYS A 143 9.79 5.30 -18.01
CA LYS A 143 9.72 5.42 -19.48
C LYS A 143 9.34 6.83 -19.92
N ASN A 144 8.48 7.49 -19.15
CA ASN A 144 7.98 8.84 -19.40
C ASN A 144 8.34 9.73 -18.21
N SER A 145 9.51 10.37 -18.25
CA SER A 145 9.94 11.25 -17.17
C SER A 145 9.05 12.47 -17.06
N LEU A 146 8.40 12.62 -15.90
CA LEU A 146 7.75 13.88 -15.52
C LEU A 146 8.81 14.84 -14.99
N ASN A 147 8.62 16.15 -15.18
CA ASN A 147 9.37 17.11 -14.39
C ASN A 147 8.84 17.11 -12.94
N TYR A 148 9.65 17.61 -12.01
CA TYR A 148 9.35 17.55 -10.58
C TYR A 148 8.07 18.29 -10.17
N ASP A 149 7.67 19.32 -10.91
CA ASP A 149 6.46 20.06 -10.63
C ASP A 149 5.23 19.28 -11.09
N LEU A 150 5.25 18.74 -12.32
CA LEU A 150 4.17 17.91 -12.86
C LEU A 150 3.97 16.62 -12.06
N ALA A 151 5.05 15.98 -11.61
CA ALA A 151 4.96 14.79 -10.77
C ALA A 151 4.20 15.11 -9.47
N ARG A 152 4.58 16.20 -8.78
CA ARG A 152 3.92 16.60 -7.54
C ARG A 152 2.51 17.15 -7.76
N ASP A 153 2.25 17.86 -8.85
CA ASP A 153 0.90 18.32 -9.19
C ASP A 153 -0.03 17.11 -9.39
N TYR A 154 0.43 16.07 -10.10
CA TYR A 154 -0.31 14.80 -10.21
C TYR A 154 -0.46 14.09 -8.86
N MET A 155 0.61 14.06 -8.05
CA MET A 155 0.60 13.46 -6.71
C MET A 155 -0.53 14.02 -5.84
N TYR A 156 -0.66 15.35 -5.77
CA TYR A 156 -1.64 16.02 -4.91
C TYR A 156 -3.03 16.19 -5.51
N SER A 157 -3.18 16.19 -6.83
CA SER A 157 -4.49 16.36 -7.47
C SER A 157 -5.22 15.04 -7.71
N GLN A 158 -4.48 13.94 -7.91
CA GLN A 158 -5.06 12.69 -8.43
C GLN A 158 -4.51 11.45 -7.73
N LEU A 159 -3.18 11.28 -7.65
CA LEU A 159 -2.59 10.00 -7.22
C LEU A 159 -2.88 9.70 -5.75
N ASP A 160 -2.58 10.66 -4.87
CA ASP A 160 -2.70 10.56 -3.42
C ASP A 160 -3.80 11.49 -2.88
N ASN A 161 -4.78 11.82 -3.75
CA ASN A 161 -5.94 12.62 -3.43
C ASN A 161 -7.19 11.73 -3.41
N ASP A 162 -7.67 11.44 -2.20
CA ASP A 162 -8.90 10.69 -2.00
C ASP A 162 -10.06 11.66 -1.75
N HIS A 163 -10.87 11.89 -2.78
CA HIS A 163 -12.07 12.75 -2.72
C HIS A 163 -11.84 14.14 -2.11
N GLY A 164 -10.72 14.77 -2.44
CA GLY A 164 -10.33 16.09 -1.96
C GLY A 164 -9.44 16.08 -0.71
N ILE A 165 -9.05 14.89 -0.22
CA ILE A 165 -8.21 14.73 0.95
C ILE A 165 -6.86 14.15 0.56
N VAL A 166 -5.78 14.85 0.91
CA VAL A 166 -4.40 14.37 0.77
C VAL A 166 -3.85 14.07 2.15
N ARG A 167 -3.32 12.85 2.34
CA ARG A 167 -2.85 12.33 3.63
C ARG A 167 -1.36 12.05 3.62
N GLY A 168 -0.68 12.51 4.66
CA GLY A 168 0.77 12.39 4.81
C GLY A 168 1.19 10.99 5.29
N ILE A 169 2.22 10.43 4.64
CA ILE A 169 2.68 9.05 4.85
C ILE A 169 3.08 8.77 6.31
N TYR A 170 3.84 9.67 6.95
CA TYR A 170 4.40 9.42 8.28
C TYR A 170 3.43 9.63 9.43
N SER A 171 2.51 10.59 9.33
CA SER A 171 1.75 11.02 10.52
C SER A 171 0.26 10.83 10.38
N ASP A 172 -0.27 10.38 9.26
CA ASP A 172 -1.72 10.42 9.01
C ASP A 172 -2.33 11.83 8.92
N TYR A 173 -1.51 12.88 9.05
CA TYR A 173 -1.99 14.26 8.91
C TYR A 173 -2.55 14.48 7.51
N ALA A 174 -3.77 15.00 7.43
CA ALA A 174 -4.47 15.17 6.18
C ALA A 174 -4.93 16.61 5.97
N VAL A 175 -4.96 17.05 4.71
CA VAL A 175 -5.37 18.40 4.31
C VAL A 175 -6.33 18.31 3.14
N GLN A 176 -7.16 19.34 2.99
CA GLN A 176 -8.02 19.48 1.82
C GLN A 176 -7.22 20.00 0.64
N VAL A 177 -7.30 19.30 -0.50
CA VAL A 177 -6.75 19.72 -1.78
C VAL A 177 -7.81 19.49 -2.83
N ASN A 178 -8.27 20.56 -3.49
CA ASN A 178 -9.22 20.42 -4.59
C ASN A 178 -8.56 19.65 -5.75
N PRO A 179 -9.12 18.49 -6.18
CA PRO A 179 -8.54 17.69 -7.26
C PRO A 179 -8.51 18.43 -8.61
N ASN A 180 -9.36 19.46 -8.77
CA ASN A 180 -9.41 20.31 -9.95
C ASN A 180 -8.65 21.65 -9.78
N SER A 181 -7.85 21.79 -8.73
CA SER A 181 -7.04 22.99 -8.50
C SER A 181 -6.04 23.20 -9.63
N SER A 182 -5.84 24.47 -10.02
CA SER A 182 -4.74 24.87 -10.90
C SER A 182 -3.40 25.00 -10.16
N SER A 183 -3.37 24.80 -8.84
CA SER A 183 -2.16 24.89 -8.02
C SER A 183 -2.21 23.90 -6.84
N PRO A 184 -2.41 22.59 -7.08
CA PRO A 184 -2.61 21.59 -6.02
C PRO A 184 -1.42 21.50 -5.05
N ARG A 185 -0.19 21.75 -5.53
CA ARG A 185 1.00 21.87 -4.66
C ARG A 185 0.91 23.04 -3.67
N ARG A 186 0.36 24.19 -4.09
CA ARG A 186 0.19 25.36 -3.22
C ARG A 186 -0.88 25.06 -2.18
N ASP A 187 -1.98 24.44 -2.57
CA ASP A 187 -3.08 24.08 -1.67
C ASP A 187 -2.59 23.10 -0.60
N ALA A 188 -1.89 22.03 -1.01
CA ALA A 188 -1.27 21.08 -0.09
C ALA A 188 -0.31 21.78 0.89
N PHE A 189 0.55 22.68 0.38
CA PHE A 189 1.52 23.41 1.20
C PHE A 189 0.86 24.38 2.19
N GLN A 190 -0.22 25.06 1.79
CA GLN A 190 -1.00 25.92 2.69
C GLN A 190 -1.65 25.11 3.82
N GLY A 191 -2.06 23.87 3.54
CA GLY A 191 -2.50 22.92 4.57
C GLY A 191 -1.38 22.34 5.43
N GLY A 192 -0.11 22.56 5.07
CA GLY A 192 1.06 22.06 5.80
C GLY A 192 1.61 20.72 5.30
N ILE A 193 1.26 20.29 4.09
CA ILE A 193 1.82 19.11 3.42
C ILE A 193 2.84 19.53 2.35
N ASN A 194 3.98 18.84 2.31
CA ASN A 194 4.96 18.93 1.24
C ASN A 194 5.34 17.52 0.73
N ALA A 195 6.23 17.49 -0.27
CA ALA A 195 6.59 16.24 -0.94
C ALA A 195 7.75 15.58 -0.20
N GLU A 196 7.51 14.38 0.29
CA GLU A 196 8.49 13.47 0.83
C GLU A 196 9.23 12.74 -0.28
N HIS A 197 10.54 12.63 -0.13
CA HIS A 197 11.40 11.80 -0.96
C HIS A 197 11.84 10.60 -0.14
N SER A 198 11.08 9.49 -0.21
CA SER A 198 11.37 8.28 0.58
C SER A 198 12.83 7.83 0.45
N TRP A 199 13.43 7.97 -0.73
CA TRP A 199 14.88 8.05 -0.87
C TRP A 199 15.36 9.53 -0.94
N PRO A 200 16.16 10.04 0.02
CA PRO A 200 16.50 11.46 0.08
C PRO A 200 17.27 11.98 -1.15
N GLN A 201 17.01 13.22 -1.55
CA GLN A 201 17.76 13.90 -2.63
C GLN A 201 19.26 13.99 -2.32
N SER A 202 19.61 14.24 -1.06
CA SER A 202 21.00 14.25 -0.56
C SER A 202 21.71 12.90 -0.68
N LYS A 203 20.96 11.83 -0.92
CA LYS A 203 21.42 10.43 -1.03
C LYS A 203 21.33 9.88 -2.46
N GLY A 204 21.07 10.74 -3.45
CA GLY A 204 21.08 10.35 -4.86
C GLY A 204 19.75 10.43 -5.59
N ALA A 205 18.66 10.90 -4.98
CA ALA A 205 17.42 11.17 -5.71
C ALA A 205 17.49 12.46 -6.55
N THR A 206 18.33 12.44 -7.59
CA THR A 206 18.55 13.55 -8.52
C THR A 206 18.14 13.14 -9.94
N GLY A 207 18.02 14.12 -10.85
CA GLY A 207 17.60 13.86 -12.24
C GLY A 207 16.19 13.29 -12.31
N ILE A 208 16.02 12.21 -13.10
CA ILE A 208 14.74 11.49 -13.24
C ILE A 208 14.28 10.91 -11.89
N ALA A 209 15.21 10.41 -11.07
CA ALA A 209 14.89 9.81 -9.77
C ALA A 209 14.28 10.82 -8.79
N LYS A 210 14.51 12.12 -8.98
CA LYS A 210 13.89 13.18 -8.16
C LYS A 210 12.38 13.29 -8.38
N SER A 211 11.91 12.97 -9.59
CA SER A 211 10.50 13.11 -9.98
C SER A 211 9.77 11.77 -10.14
N ASP A 212 10.42 10.66 -9.81
CA ASP A 212 9.78 9.35 -9.80
C ASP A 212 8.74 9.24 -8.68
N LEU A 213 7.47 9.09 -9.08
CA LEU A 213 6.31 8.97 -8.19
C LEU A 213 6.34 7.73 -7.27
N HIS A 214 7.07 6.67 -7.64
CA HIS A 214 7.23 5.50 -6.76
C HIS A 214 8.07 5.82 -5.52
N SER A 215 8.81 6.95 -5.53
CA SER A 215 9.62 7.42 -4.41
C SER A 215 9.11 8.71 -3.77
N LEU A 216 8.05 9.31 -4.31
CA LEU A 216 7.42 10.52 -3.80
C LEU A 216 6.15 10.22 -3.02
N PHE A 217 5.97 10.87 -1.87
CA PHE A 217 4.75 10.76 -1.06
C PHE A 217 4.34 12.14 -0.50
N PRO A 218 3.07 12.38 -0.18
CA PRO A 218 2.70 13.49 0.68
C PRO A 218 3.24 13.27 2.09
N ALA A 219 3.70 14.33 2.75
CA ALA A 219 4.03 14.30 4.18
C ALA A 219 3.77 15.65 4.84
N ARG A 220 3.46 15.65 6.14
CA ARG A 220 3.38 16.89 6.92
C ARG A 220 4.76 17.56 6.91
N ALA A 221 4.83 18.82 6.49
CA ALA A 221 6.09 19.50 6.20
C ALA A 221 7.07 19.55 7.39
N LYS A 222 6.53 19.71 8.60
CA LYS A 222 7.33 19.64 9.84
C LYS A 222 7.96 18.27 10.05
N ILE A 223 7.22 17.19 9.76
CA ILE A 223 7.68 15.81 9.96
C ILE A 223 8.61 15.37 8.83
N ASN A 224 8.37 15.79 7.60
CA ASN A 224 9.32 15.61 6.50
C ASN A 224 10.67 16.28 6.84
N SER A 225 10.63 17.52 7.37
CA SER A 225 11.85 18.22 7.81
C SER A 225 12.57 17.47 8.95
N LEU A 226 11.82 16.86 9.87
CA LEU A 226 12.37 16.04 10.95
C LEU A 226 12.99 14.74 10.42
N ARG A 227 12.30 14.04 9.50
CA ARG A 227 12.77 12.82 8.84
C ARG A 227 14.07 13.08 8.07
N SER A 228 14.19 14.25 7.44
CA SER A 228 15.43 14.72 6.81
C SER A 228 16.02 13.66 5.87
N SER A 229 17.25 13.22 6.11
CA SER A 229 17.91 12.09 5.45
C SER A 229 18.31 11.00 6.45
N LEU A 230 17.57 10.89 7.56
CA LEU A 230 17.79 9.87 8.58
C LEU A 230 17.48 8.49 8.00
N PRO A 231 18.25 7.45 8.37
CA PRO A 231 17.87 6.07 8.08
C PRO A 231 16.51 5.75 8.68
N LEU A 232 15.79 4.88 7.97
CA LEU A 232 14.61 4.23 8.50
C LEU A 232 15.03 2.99 9.30
N THR A 233 14.60 2.91 10.55
CA THR A 233 14.86 1.75 11.42
C THR A 233 13.79 1.64 12.50
N ASP A 234 13.66 0.47 13.12
CA ASP A 234 12.97 0.35 14.40
C ASP A 234 13.80 1.09 15.47
N ILE A 235 13.13 1.81 16.36
CA ILE A 235 13.64 2.57 17.49
C ILE A 235 13.09 1.89 18.76
N ASP A 236 13.91 1.83 19.80
CA ASP A 236 13.42 1.38 21.12
C ASP A 236 12.53 2.49 21.71
N ASP A 237 11.28 2.19 22.04
CA ASP A 237 10.31 3.12 22.64
C ASP A 237 10.89 3.97 23.78
N ARG A 238 11.81 3.38 24.57
CA ARG A 238 12.46 4.03 25.73
C ARG A 238 13.51 5.05 25.33
N GLN A 239 13.99 4.96 24.09
CA GLN A 239 14.98 5.86 23.48
C GLN A 239 14.31 6.90 22.58
N THR A 240 13.01 6.76 22.29
CA THR A 240 12.26 7.67 21.43
C THR A 240 12.15 9.08 22.03
N ASN A 241 12.62 10.07 21.27
CA ASN A 241 12.56 11.47 21.68
C ASN A 241 11.21 12.12 21.35
N LEU A 242 10.58 11.67 20.26
CA LEU A 242 9.35 12.24 19.75
C LEU A 242 8.47 11.16 19.13
N TRP A 243 7.22 11.10 19.60
CA TRP A 243 6.13 10.32 19.05
C TRP A 243 5.21 11.23 18.26
N ILE A 244 4.83 10.85 17.05
CA ILE A 244 4.17 11.73 16.09
C ILE A 244 2.93 11.06 15.52
N ILE A 245 1.77 11.69 15.68
CA ILE A 245 0.52 11.28 15.03
C ILE A 245 -0.31 12.52 14.68
N LYS A 246 -0.92 12.52 13.50
CA LYS A 246 -1.62 13.65 12.89
C LYS A 246 -0.81 14.94 13.02
N ASP A 247 -1.39 15.95 13.64
CA ASP A 247 -0.76 17.22 13.93
C ASP A 247 -0.07 17.28 15.30
N GLN A 248 -0.08 16.19 16.05
CA GLN A 248 0.35 16.08 17.45
C GLN A 248 1.75 15.45 17.59
N GLU A 249 2.43 15.85 18.67
CA GLU A 249 3.79 15.43 19.02
C GLU A 249 3.87 15.20 20.54
N PHE A 250 4.46 14.08 20.95
CA PHE A 250 4.57 13.67 22.35
C PHE A 250 6.01 13.30 22.70
N ARG A 251 6.43 13.59 23.94
CA ARG A 251 7.77 13.25 24.45
C ARG A 251 7.77 12.07 25.43
N SER A 252 6.60 11.50 25.67
CA SER A 252 6.38 10.33 26.50
C SER A 252 5.76 9.24 25.64
N ILE A 253 6.09 7.99 25.94
CA ILE A 253 5.52 6.82 25.29
C ILE A 253 3.98 6.89 25.35
N PRO A 254 3.26 6.82 24.20
CA PRO A 254 1.81 6.75 24.16
C PRO A 254 1.29 5.55 24.95
N SER A 255 0.23 5.76 25.75
CA SER A 255 -0.35 4.70 26.58
C SER A 255 -1.26 3.73 25.81
N VAL A 256 -1.64 4.10 24.58
CA VAL A 256 -2.51 3.32 23.67
C VAL A 256 -2.06 3.55 22.23
N SER A 257 -2.28 2.58 21.35
CA SER A 257 -2.04 2.74 19.90
C SER A 257 -0.62 3.17 19.55
N ILE A 258 0.38 2.64 20.25
CA ILE A 258 1.80 2.98 20.06
C ILE A 258 2.23 2.84 18.58
N ASP A 259 1.80 1.75 17.94
CA ASP A 259 1.99 1.43 16.51
C ASP A 259 1.39 2.46 15.53
N ALA A 260 0.55 3.40 16.01
CA ALA A 260 -0.06 4.47 15.20
C ALA A 260 0.83 5.71 15.09
N TYR A 261 1.95 5.73 15.78
CA TYR A 261 2.86 6.86 15.84
C TYR A 261 4.10 6.60 14.99
N SER A 262 4.59 7.64 14.33
CA SER A 262 6.00 7.63 13.93
C SER A 262 6.86 8.04 15.12
N GLU A 263 8.09 7.55 15.13
CA GLU A 263 9.07 7.82 16.18
C GLU A 263 10.31 8.48 15.58
N SER A 264 10.95 9.34 16.38
CA SER A 264 12.16 10.00 15.96
C SER A 264 13.15 10.11 17.10
N VAL A 265 14.41 9.81 16.76
CA VAL A 265 15.60 10.12 17.53
C VAL A 265 16.57 10.93 16.66
N ALA A 266 17.67 11.41 17.22
CA ALA A 266 18.61 12.26 16.48
C ALA A 266 19.24 11.57 15.26
N SER A 267 19.37 10.24 15.29
CA SER A 267 20.08 9.45 14.28
C SER A 267 19.17 8.60 13.39
N ALA A 268 17.86 8.56 13.64
CA ALA A 268 16.94 7.63 12.98
C ALA A 268 15.49 8.12 13.01
N PHE A 269 14.72 7.61 12.07
CA PHE A 269 13.28 7.83 11.99
C PHE A 269 12.58 6.47 11.82
N GLU A 270 11.52 6.24 12.59
CA GLU A 270 10.66 5.08 12.46
C GLU A 270 9.28 5.57 12.02
N PRO A 271 8.77 5.13 10.87
CA PRO A 271 7.42 5.46 10.46
C PRO A 271 6.41 4.58 11.21
N ARG A 272 5.14 4.99 11.20
CA ARG A 272 4.01 4.16 11.69
C ARG A 272 4.08 2.75 11.12
N GLU A 273 3.66 1.77 11.91
CA GLU A 273 3.69 0.35 11.52
C GLU A 273 2.99 0.08 10.19
N GLU A 274 1.86 0.75 9.93
CA GLU A 274 1.01 0.53 8.75
C GLU A 274 1.63 0.95 7.41
N VAL A 275 2.78 1.65 7.41
CA VAL A 275 3.45 2.12 6.19
C VAL A 275 4.88 1.60 6.06
N LYS A 276 5.35 0.76 6.99
CA LYS A 276 6.72 0.25 7.03
C LYS A 276 7.04 -0.58 5.78
N GLY A 277 6.13 -1.45 5.36
CA GLY A 277 6.28 -2.26 4.15
C GLY A 277 6.27 -1.42 2.89
N ASN A 278 5.38 -0.42 2.83
CA ASN A 278 5.25 0.49 1.69
C ASN A 278 6.55 1.26 1.47
N LEU A 279 7.12 1.81 2.53
CA LEU A 279 8.41 2.50 2.48
C LEU A 279 9.55 1.53 2.16
N ALA A 280 9.55 0.32 2.72
CA ALA A 280 10.56 -0.69 2.39
C ALA A 280 10.59 -1.00 0.89
N ARG A 281 9.44 -1.27 0.28
CA ARG A 281 9.33 -1.55 -1.16
C ARG A 281 9.65 -0.34 -2.03
N ALA A 282 9.36 0.88 -1.57
CA ALA A 282 9.79 2.10 -2.26
C ALA A 282 11.32 2.27 -2.24
N LEU A 283 11.99 1.97 -1.13
CA LEU A 283 13.45 2.03 -1.02
C LEU A 283 14.14 0.91 -1.81
N PHE A 284 13.62 -0.32 -1.80
CA PHE A 284 14.12 -1.41 -2.64
C PHE A 284 13.96 -1.10 -4.13
N TYR A 285 12.82 -0.54 -4.52
CA TYR A 285 12.60 -0.04 -5.87
C TYR A 285 13.65 1.00 -6.25
N PHE A 286 13.80 2.07 -5.46
CA PHE A 286 14.73 3.15 -5.77
C PHE A 286 16.15 2.62 -5.94
N TYR A 287 16.61 1.80 -4.98
CA TYR A 287 17.97 1.26 -5.03
C TYR A 287 18.20 0.36 -6.25
N THR A 288 17.18 -0.39 -6.67
CA THR A 288 17.25 -1.24 -7.88
C THR A 288 17.29 -0.43 -9.17
N MET A 289 16.40 0.57 -9.32
CA MET A 289 16.28 1.33 -10.57
C MET A 289 17.40 2.34 -10.76
N TYR A 290 17.97 2.85 -9.66
CA TYR A 290 18.91 3.97 -9.63
C TYR A 290 20.24 3.64 -8.93
N GLU A 291 20.65 2.36 -8.96
CA GLU A 291 21.83 1.85 -8.25
C GLU A 291 23.10 2.69 -8.51
N SER A 292 23.28 3.19 -9.73
CA SER A 292 24.45 3.98 -10.14
C SER A 292 24.58 5.35 -9.47
N GLN A 293 23.49 5.92 -8.97
CA GLN A 293 23.46 7.22 -8.28
C GLN A 293 23.04 7.13 -6.81
N ALA A 294 22.53 5.98 -6.38
CA ALA A 294 22.11 5.75 -5.01
C ALA A 294 23.30 5.64 -4.04
N ASP A 295 23.23 6.32 -2.89
CA ASP A 295 24.17 6.11 -1.79
C ASP A 295 24.01 4.69 -1.20
N ALA A 296 24.91 3.79 -1.59
CA ALA A 296 24.93 2.40 -1.12
C ALA A 296 25.20 2.28 0.40
N SER A 297 25.86 3.26 1.03
CA SER A 297 26.04 3.23 2.49
C SER A 297 24.71 3.50 3.21
N PHE A 298 23.93 4.44 2.69
CA PHE A 298 22.59 4.75 3.18
C PHE A 298 21.64 3.57 3.04
N PHE A 299 21.73 2.78 1.97
CA PHE A 299 20.92 1.55 1.84
C PHE A 299 21.38 0.46 2.81
N ARG A 300 22.68 0.15 2.84
CA ARG A 300 23.22 -0.98 3.63
C ARG A 300 22.89 -0.89 5.11
N GLN A 301 22.91 0.31 5.70
CA GLN A 301 22.61 0.49 7.12
C GLN A 301 21.17 0.17 7.52
N GLN A 302 20.22 0.23 6.59
CA GLN A 302 18.79 -0.02 6.85
C GLN A 302 18.26 -1.29 6.17
N LYS A 303 19.03 -1.93 5.28
CA LYS A 303 18.59 -3.09 4.49
C LYS A 303 17.93 -4.18 5.33
N GLN A 304 18.53 -4.55 6.47
CA GLN A 304 17.98 -5.59 7.34
C GLN A 304 16.63 -5.19 7.94
N THR A 305 16.47 -3.93 8.35
CA THR A 305 15.20 -3.40 8.84
C THR A 305 14.16 -3.37 7.74
N LEU A 306 14.51 -2.94 6.52
CA LEU A 306 13.60 -2.94 5.38
C LEU A 306 13.14 -4.37 4.99
N CYS A 307 14.03 -5.37 5.07
CA CYS A 307 13.68 -6.78 4.88
C CYS A 307 12.64 -7.23 5.92
N LYS A 308 12.88 -6.91 7.21
CA LYS A 308 11.93 -7.21 8.29
C LYS A 308 10.57 -6.54 8.04
N TRP A 309 10.57 -5.26 7.69
CA TRP A 309 9.35 -4.50 7.42
C TRP A 309 8.56 -5.05 6.23
N ASN A 310 9.23 -5.44 5.14
CA ASN A 310 8.55 -6.06 4.00
C ASN A 310 7.82 -7.37 4.39
N SER A 311 8.39 -8.14 5.32
CA SER A 311 7.78 -9.39 5.80
C SER A 311 6.61 -9.15 6.78
N LEU A 312 6.75 -8.15 7.66
CA LEU A 312 5.74 -7.84 8.69
C LEU A 312 4.55 -7.03 8.16
N ASP A 313 4.80 -6.19 7.16
CA ASP A 313 3.80 -5.36 6.49
C ASP A 313 3.71 -5.76 5.00
N PRO A 314 2.90 -6.79 4.69
CA PRO A 314 2.80 -7.34 3.34
C PRO A 314 2.10 -6.38 2.38
N LEU A 315 2.23 -6.68 1.09
CA LEU A 315 1.58 -5.95 0.01
C LEU A 315 0.08 -5.76 0.24
N ASP A 316 -0.40 -4.56 -0.03
CA ASP A 316 -1.82 -4.27 -0.03
C ASP A 316 -2.36 -3.77 -1.38
N ALA A 317 -3.69 -3.77 -1.50
CA ALA A 317 -4.37 -3.34 -2.72
C ALA A 317 -4.17 -1.85 -3.03
N GLN A 318 -3.91 -1.02 -2.02
CA GLN A 318 -3.68 0.41 -2.20
C GLN A 318 -2.32 0.66 -2.85
N GLU A 319 -1.28 -0.06 -2.47
CA GLU A 319 0.03 0.01 -3.11
C GLU A 319 -0.02 -0.45 -4.58
N ILE A 320 -0.70 -1.56 -4.85
CA ILE A 320 -0.89 -2.08 -6.20
C ILE A 320 -1.64 -1.05 -7.05
N LYS A 321 -2.75 -0.52 -6.54
CA LYS A 321 -3.54 0.53 -7.21
C LYS A 321 -2.71 1.78 -7.47
N ARG A 322 -1.91 2.22 -6.49
CA ARG A 322 -1.01 3.37 -6.62
C ARG A 322 0.02 3.12 -7.71
N SER A 323 0.64 1.94 -7.74
CA SER A 323 1.64 1.58 -8.76
C SER A 323 1.04 1.54 -10.18
N HIS A 324 -0.15 0.97 -10.35
CA HIS A 324 -0.87 1.01 -11.63
C HIS A 324 -1.18 2.45 -12.06
N ALA A 325 -1.67 3.30 -11.15
CA ALA A 325 -1.95 4.70 -11.45
C ALA A 325 -0.68 5.48 -11.86
N ILE A 326 0.43 5.20 -11.18
CA ILE A 326 1.75 5.73 -11.53
C ILE A 326 2.16 5.29 -12.93
N ALA A 327 2.01 4.01 -13.27
CA ALA A 327 2.36 3.48 -14.58
C ALA A 327 1.61 4.16 -15.74
N LEU A 328 0.36 4.57 -15.53
CA LEU A 328 -0.41 5.37 -16.49
C LEU A 328 0.20 6.75 -16.77
N LYS A 329 1.05 7.27 -15.89
CA LYS A 329 1.72 8.58 -16.03
C LYS A 329 3.20 8.49 -16.38
N GLN A 330 3.97 7.66 -15.70
CA GLN A 330 5.42 7.53 -15.91
C GLN A 330 5.85 6.30 -16.73
N GLY A 331 4.90 5.41 -17.07
CA GLY A 331 5.12 4.28 -17.99
C GLY A 331 5.72 3.01 -17.37
N ASN A 332 5.86 2.95 -16.06
CA ASN A 332 6.44 1.82 -15.33
C ASN A 332 5.74 1.61 -13.98
N GLU A 333 5.72 0.35 -13.57
CA GLU A 333 5.23 -0.09 -12.26
C GLU A 333 6.40 -0.31 -11.31
N ASN A 334 6.14 -0.31 -10.00
CA ASN A 334 7.10 -0.81 -9.03
C ASN A 334 6.94 -2.35 -8.95
N PRO A 335 7.91 -3.14 -9.45
CA PRO A 335 7.78 -4.61 -9.47
C PRO A 335 7.73 -5.19 -8.05
N PHE A 336 8.35 -4.54 -7.06
CA PHE A 336 8.29 -4.97 -5.65
C PHE A 336 6.90 -4.84 -5.04
N VAL A 337 5.96 -4.12 -5.69
CA VAL A 337 4.54 -4.13 -5.31
C VAL A 337 3.67 -5.07 -6.14
N LEU A 338 4.24 -5.72 -7.17
CA LEU A 338 3.54 -6.67 -8.02
C LEU A 338 3.83 -8.12 -7.61
N ASP A 339 5.06 -8.40 -7.18
CA ASP A 339 5.53 -9.71 -6.75
C ASP A 339 6.21 -9.62 -5.38
N SER A 340 5.54 -10.17 -4.36
CA SER A 340 6.01 -10.18 -2.97
C SER A 340 7.32 -10.94 -2.76
N THR A 341 7.68 -11.84 -3.68
CA THR A 341 8.89 -12.66 -3.56
C THR A 341 10.16 -11.90 -3.95
N LEU A 342 10.04 -10.77 -4.63
CA LEU A 342 11.20 -10.09 -5.23
C LEU A 342 12.17 -9.55 -4.20
N VAL A 343 11.69 -8.98 -3.09
CA VAL A 343 12.56 -8.44 -2.02
C VAL A 343 13.47 -9.55 -1.49
N ASP A 344 12.93 -10.74 -1.26
CA ASP A 344 13.68 -11.89 -0.76
C ASP A 344 14.66 -12.43 -1.81
N ARG A 345 14.18 -12.59 -3.05
CA ARG A 345 14.97 -13.11 -4.17
C ARG A 345 16.08 -12.15 -4.63
N THR A 346 16.03 -10.87 -4.24
CA THR A 346 17.06 -9.87 -4.58
C THR A 346 17.95 -9.48 -3.41
N TYR A 347 17.43 -9.33 -2.19
CA TYR A 347 18.14 -8.66 -1.09
C TYR A 347 18.21 -9.42 0.24
N CYS A 348 17.15 -10.14 0.62
CA CYS A 348 16.95 -10.62 2.00
C CYS A 348 17.31 -12.10 2.22
N ASN A 349 17.27 -12.92 1.17
CA ASN A 349 17.65 -14.34 1.22
C ASN A 349 18.90 -14.65 0.35
N GLN A 350 19.79 -13.66 0.18
CA GLN A 350 21.03 -13.78 -0.58
C GLN A 350 22.24 -13.99 0.33
#